data_AF-A0A8B6XN62-F1
#
_entry.id   AF-A0A8B6XN62-F1
#
_cell.length_a   1.000
_cell.length_b   1.000
_cell.length_c   1.000
_cell.angle_alpha   90.00
_cell.angle_beta   90.00
_cell.angle_gamma   90.00
#
_symmetry.space_group_name_H-M   'P 1'
#
loop_
_entity.id
_entity.type
_entity.pdbx_description
1 polymer ?
#
loop_
_entity_poly.entity_id
_entity_poly.type
_entity_poly.pdbx_seq_one_letter_code
_entity_poly.pdbx_strand_id
1 'polypeptide(L)'
;MKFRRNRICIALLFLIWIGGMLYFFVSNKDENDKGEISVEERNKHIDNGKLSREKDRIERDINVANIVKDPKFRNNEQIDQRSLAKFDWKGYQLRGALKPGEDKNQRNAYNQEASELLPWDRVVPDVRDPGCRKKSYDKNLPTTTIIICFHNEGRAALLRTVVSALNKSPEHLLKEIILVDDFSDNPLDGEELLALPRVKLIRNNQREGLIRSRVKGADMAVGEVLTFLDSHCECNEMWLEPLLQAIKDNRKIVASPIIDVIGHEDFKYLSSSSDLRGGFGWNLNFKWDFLPPNHLIKHQQDGTAFILSPVIAGGLFSIHKSWFEELGKYDPQMDVWGGENLEISFRTWQCGGEMYIIPCSRVGHVFRDRHPYKFPGGSMNVFQKNTRRAAEVWMDDYKKYYFAAVPSARYSLFGDIRDRLQLRKDLNCKSFKWYLENIYPELKVPDDDVIKYGQIKYKVSEDCLDTMGHIKGEGIGLFPCHGQGGNQDWSWTKSNQIKHESLCLSGISKKSEEIVRMVPCVATDNFQKWKYDEKAAALINLGSNLCLDNYNVGKELMQTECKGHDTQSWKLAFTSTG
;
A
#
# COMPACT_ATOMS: atom_id res chain seq x y z
N MET A 1 64.03 14.41 -12.27
CA MET A 1 63.19 13.79 -13.33
C MET A 1 61.79 13.31 -12.90
N LYS A 2 61.36 13.43 -11.62
CA LYS A 2 59.99 13.04 -11.18
C LYS A 2 58.91 14.14 -11.28
N PHE A 3 59.29 15.42 -11.46
CA PHE A 3 58.32 16.54 -11.51
C PHE A 3 57.71 16.82 -12.90
N ARG A 4 58.31 16.35 -13.99
CA ARG A 4 57.79 16.54 -15.36
C ARG A 4 56.68 15.54 -15.75
N ARG A 5 56.62 14.38 -15.07
CA ARG A 5 55.71 13.28 -15.40
C ARG A 5 54.29 13.49 -14.85
N ASN A 6 54.15 14.21 -13.73
CA ASN A 6 52.84 14.53 -13.14
C ASN A 6 52.06 15.62 -13.90
N ARG A 7 52.75 16.56 -14.57
CA ARG A 7 52.07 17.61 -15.37
C ARG A 7 51.41 17.05 -16.64
N ILE A 8 52.00 16.00 -17.22
CA ILE A 8 51.46 15.34 -18.41
C ILE A 8 50.21 14.52 -18.04
N CYS A 9 50.21 13.81 -16.91
CA CYS A 9 49.03 13.09 -16.45
C CYS A 9 47.86 14.00 -16.10
N ILE A 10 48.12 15.15 -15.47
CA ILE A 10 47.05 16.13 -15.14
C ILE A 10 46.49 16.76 -16.43
N ALA A 11 47.35 17.10 -17.40
CA ALA A 11 46.90 17.63 -18.69
C ALA A 11 46.04 16.62 -19.48
N LEU A 12 46.39 15.33 -19.44
CA LEU A 12 45.61 14.27 -20.09
C LEU A 12 44.25 14.07 -19.41
N LEU A 13 44.19 14.09 -18.08
CA LEU A 13 42.92 14.00 -17.34
C LEU A 13 42.01 15.20 -17.62
N PHE A 14 42.59 16.40 -17.76
CA PHE A 14 41.83 17.61 -18.10
C PHE A 14 41.26 17.56 -19.53
N LEU A 15 42.02 17.02 -20.50
CA LEU A 15 41.55 16.85 -21.87
C LEU A 15 40.44 15.79 -21.98
N ILE A 16 40.53 14.70 -21.21
CA ILE A 16 39.47 13.68 -21.13
C ILE A 16 38.19 14.28 -20.54
N TRP A 17 38.31 15.12 -19.50
CA TRP A 17 37.17 15.79 -18.88
C TRP A 17 36.48 16.79 -19.83
N ILE A 18 37.26 17.58 -20.58
CA ILE A 18 36.73 18.50 -21.60
C ILE A 18 36.05 17.72 -22.74
N GLY A 19 36.62 16.58 -23.17
CA GLY A 19 36.00 15.69 -24.16
C GLY A 19 34.66 15.12 -23.70
N GLY A 20 34.57 14.72 -22.43
CA GLY A 20 33.31 14.26 -21.81
C GLY A 20 32.24 15.34 -21.72
N MET A 21 32.64 16.57 -21.35
CA MET A 21 31.73 17.73 -21.34
C MET A 21 31.23 18.07 -22.76
N LEU A 22 32.11 18.09 -23.76
CA LEU A 22 31.71 18.36 -25.14
C LEU A 22 30.77 17.27 -25.69
N TYR A 23 31.03 15.99 -25.38
CA TYR A 23 30.11 14.90 -25.74
C TYR A 23 28.74 15.07 -25.07
N PHE A 24 28.70 15.42 -23.78
CA PHE A 24 27.46 15.66 -23.06
C PHE A 24 26.66 16.84 -23.62
N PHE A 25 27.33 17.94 -23.99
CA PHE A 25 26.69 19.12 -24.57
C PHE A 25 26.23 18.91 -26.02
N VAL A 26 26.95 18.13 -26.82
CA VAL A 26 26.54 17.79 -28.19
C VAL A 26 25.38 16.79 -28.17
N SER A 27 25.43 15.78 -27.29
CA SER A 27 24.36 14.78 -27.18
C SER A 27 23.05 15.34 -26.61
N ASN A 28 23.10 16.41 -25.81
CA ASN A 28 21.90 17.12 -25.33
C ASN A 28 21.34 18.17 -26.30
N LYS A 29 22.05 18.45 -27.42
CA LYS A 29 21.60 19.45 -28.39
C LYS A 29 20.60 18.88 -29.40
N ASP A 30 20.61 17.56 -29.62
CA ASP A 30 19.70 16.87 -30.55
C ASP A 30 18.31 16.56 -29.94
N GLU A 31 18.12 16.69 -28.61
CA GLU A 31 16.81 16.51 -27.96
C GLU A 31 16.01 17.81 -27.73
N ASN A 32 16.64 18.98 -27.85
CA ASN A 32 16.02 20.27 -27.47
C ASN A 32 15.40 21.07 -28.64
N ASP A 33 15.26 20.51 -29.84
CA ASP A 33 14.72 21.21 -31.01
C ASP A 33 13.30 20.76 -31.41
N LYS A 34 12.40 20.66 -30.43
CA LYS A 34 10.94 20.62 -30.65
C LYS A 34 10.27 21.68 -29.78
N GLY A 35 9.88 22.76 -30.43
CA GLY A 35 9.49 24.03 -29.81
C GLY A 35 8.35 23.97 -28.79
N GLU A 36 8.49 24.84 -27.79
CA GLU A 36 7.48 25.21 -26.81
C GLU A 36 6.30 25.93 -27.48
N ILE A 37 5.09 25.47 -27.18
CA ILE A 37 3.84 26.24 -27.34
C ILE A 37 3.21 26.33 -25.95
N SER A 38 2.88 27.56 -25.54
CA SER A 38 2.37 27.91 -24.22
C SER A 38 1.08 27.17 -23.83
N VAL A 39 0.92 26.92 -22.52
CA VAL A 39 -0.09 26.06 -21.89
C VAL A 39 -1.51 26.65 -21.88
N GLU A 40 -1.70 27.92 -22.24
CA GLU A 40 -3.01 28.59 -22.20
C GLU A 40 -3.85 28.46 -23.49
N GLU A 41 -3.25 28.10 -24.63
CA GLU A 41 -4.01 27.98 -25.91
C GLU A 41 -4.58 26.59 -26.17
N ARG A 42 -4.18 25.57 -25.39
CA ARG A 42 -4.66 24.18 -25.59
C ARG A 42 -6.04 23.89 -24.97
N ASN A 43 -6.58 24.81 -24.15
CA ASN A 43 -7.83 24.63 -23.40
C ASN A 43 -9.08 25.29 -24.05
N LYS A 44 -9.04 25.65 -25.34
CA LYS A 44 -10.18 26.34 -26.01
C LYS A 44 -10.79 25.65 -27.24
N HIS A 45 -10.38 24.43 -27.59
CA HIS A 45 -10.95 23.70 -28.74
C HIS A 45 -11.37 22.27 -28.39
N ILE A 46 -12.30 22.13 -27.45
CA ILE A 46 -13.21 20.98 -27.41
C ILE A 46 -14.59 21.53 -27.01
N ASP A 47 -15.22 22.22 -27.95
CA ASP A 47 -16.66 22.47 -27.86
C ASP A 47 -17.26 22.36 -29.27
N ASN A 48 -18.44 21.75 -29.33
CA ASN A 48 -19.24 21.38 -30.51
C ASN A 48 -18.89 20.07 -31.25
N GLY A 49 -19.64 19.00 -30.94
CA GLY A 49 -19.61 17.76 -31.74
C GLY A 49 -20.52 16.60 -31.32
N LYS A 50 -21.80 16.89 -31.03
CA LYS A 50 -22.99 15.99 -30.95
C LYS A 50 -22.82 14.45 -30.99
N LEU A 51 -23.26 13.83 -29.90
CA LEU A 51 -24.36 12.84 -29.83
C LEU A 51 -24.64 12.04 -31.13
N SER A 52 -24.20 10.78 -31.19
CA SER A 52 -24.85 9.64 -31.90
C SER A 52 -23.91 8.45 -32.21
N ARG A 53 -22.65 8.42 -31.76
CA ARG A 53 -21.69 7.34 -32.12
C ARG A 53 -21.24 6.43 -30.97
N GLU A 54 -21.98 6.40 -29.86
CA GLU A 54 -21.54 5.73 -28.63
C GLU A 54 -22.16 4.34 -28.39
N LYS A 55 -23.05 3.87 -29.28
CA LYS A 55 -23.58 2.50 -29.23
C LYS A 55 -22.85 1.49 -30.14
N ASP A 56 -22.20 1.94 -31.21
CA ASP A 56 -21.59 1.05 -32.22
C ASP A 56 -20.06 0.86 -32.06
N ARG A 57 -19.47 1.39 -30.97
CA ARG A 57 -18.04 1.31 -30.67
C ARG A 57 -17.70 0.34 -29.54
N ILE A 58 -18.70 -0.09 -28.77
CA ILE A 58 -18.53 -1.08 -27.67
C ILE A 58 -18.55 -2.53 -28.19
N GLU A 59 -18.99 -2.77 -29.43
CA GLU A 59 -19.06 -4.13 -30.01
C GLU A 59 -17.82 -4.56 -30.85
N ARG A 60 -16.76 -3.75 -30.94
CA ARG A 60 -15.67 -4.02 -31.91
C ARG A 60 -14.28 -4.40 -31.40
N ASP A 61 -14.07 -4.59 -30.09
CA ASP A 61 -12.77 -5.04 -29.55
C ASP A 61 -12.83 -6.33 -28.71
N ILE A 62 -13.92 -7.09 -28.75
CA ILE A 62 -13.99 -8.43 -28.13
C ILE A 62 -13.56 -9.48 -29.17
N ASN A 63 -12.26 -9.52 -29.46
CA ASN A 63 -11.64 -10.68 -30.11
C ASN A 63 -11.28 -11.71 -29.01
N VAL A 64 -12.31 -12.37 -28.49
CA VAL A 64 -12.19 -13.47 -27.51
C VAL A 64 -12.00 -14.78 -28.27
N ALA A 65 -10.73 -15.18 -28.40
CA ALA A 65 -10.25 -16.50 -28.74
C ALA A 65 -8.75 -16.49 -28.37
N ASN A 66 -8.15 -17.31 -27.51
CA ASN A 66 -8.27 -18.74 -27.23
C ASN A 66 -7.59 -18.96 -25.84
N ILE A 67 -7.96 -19.85 -24.92
CA ILE A 67 -8.51 -21.19 -25.03
C ILE A 67 -9.54 -21.42 -23.90
N VAL A 68 -10.82 -21.47 -24.26
CA VAL A 68 -11.78 -22.41 -23.64
C VAL A 68 -11.83 -23.57 -24.63
N LYS A 69 -11.12 -24.67 -24.35
CA LYS A 69 -11.27 -25.93 -25.10
C LYS A 69 -12.03 -26.92 -24.23
N ASP A 70 -13.34 -26.72 -24.13
CA ASP A 70 -14.29 -27.83 -24.07
C ASP A 70 -15.65 -27.40 -24.65
N PRO A 71 -16.08 -27.92 -25.81
CA PRO A 71 -17.36 -27.59 -26.42
C PRO A 71 -18.57 -28.27 -25.72
N LYS A 72 -18.46 -28.70 -24.46
CA LYS A 72 -19.56 -29.31 -23.67
C LYS A 72 -20.19 -28.41 -22.59
N PHE A 73 -20.16 -27.08 -22.72
CA PHE A 73 -20.94 -26.22 -21.82
C PHE A 73 -22.41 -26.11 -22.26
N ARG A 74 -23.15 -27.20 -22.03
CA ARG A 74 -24.58 -27.19 -21.70
C ARG A 74 -24.70 -27.77 -20.30
N ASN A 75 -25.46 -27.10 -19.42
CA ASN A 75 -25.83 -27.52 -18.06
C ASN A 75 -26.01 -29.05 -17.92
N ASN A 76 -24.93 -29.71 -17.52
CA ASN A 76 -24.93 -31.03 -16.90
C ASN A 76 -23.74 -31.01 -15.96
N GLU A 77 -23.97 -31.30 -14.68
CA GLU A 77 -22.92 -31.59 -13.71
C GLU A 77 -22.15 -32.83 -14.19
N GLN A 78 -21.18 -32.63 -15.09
CA GLN A 78 -20.19 -33.66 -15.37
C GLN A 78 -19.37 -33.81 -14.09
N ILE A 79 -19.45 -34.99 -13.48
CA ILE A 79 -18.62 -35.39 -12.35
C ILE A 79 -17.16 -35.10 -12.72
N ASP A 80 -16.51 -34.20 -11.98
CA ASP A 80 -15.11 -33.87 -12.19
C ASP A 80 -14.25 -35.12 -11.92
N GLN A 81 -13.67 -35.69 -12.97
CA GLN A 81 -12.87 -36.93 -12.88
C GLN A 81 -11.41 -36.66 -12.46
N ARG A 82 -11.01 -35.38 -12.34
CA ARG A 82 -9.67 -34.99 -11.91
C ARG A 82 -9.50 -35.30 -10.42
N SER A 83 -8.28 -35.59 -10.02
CA SER A 83 -7.95 -35.91 -8.63
C SER A 83 -6.57 -35.41 -8.28
N LEU A 84 -6.45 -34.83 -7.08
CA LEU A 84 -5.18 -34.43 -6.48
C LEU A 84 -4.16 -35.59 -6.47
N ALA A 85 -4.62 -36.82 -6.20
CA ALA A 85 -3.76 -38.00 -6.12
C ALA A 85 -3.11 -38.39 -7.47
N LYS A 86 -3.69 -37.97 -8.59
CA LYS A 86 -3.19 -38.26 -9.95
C LYS A 86 -2.29 -37.15 -10.50
N PHE A 87 -2.18 -36.03 -9.80
CA PHE A 87 -1.41 -34.88 -10.27
C PHE A 87 0.09 -35.13 -10.09
N ASP A 88 0.87 -34.96 -11.18
CA ASP A 88 2.34 -35.05 -11.16
C ASP A 88 2.94 -33.78 -10.54
N TRP A 89 2.79 -33.63 -9.23
CA TRP A 89 3.30 -32.47 -8.49
C TRP A 89 4.82 -32.38 -8.54
N LYS A 90 5.53 -33.52 -8.54
CA LYS A 90 7.00 -33.56 -8.61
C LYS A 90 7.48 -33.02 -9.94
N GLY A 91 6.95 -33.52 -11.05
CA GLY A 91 7.31 -33.02 -12.37
C GLY A 91 6.91 -31.56 -12.55
N TYR A 92 5.73 -31.16 -12.08
CA TYR A 92 5.27 -29.76 -12.14
C TYR A 92 6.26 -28.82 -11.45
N GLN A 93 6.71 -29.17 -10.24
CA GLN A 93 7.65 -28.38 -9.48
C GLN A 93 9.06 -28.40 -10.09
N LEU A 94 9.57 -29.58 -10.51
CA LEU A 94 10.88 -29.72 -11.14
C LEU A 94 11.02 -28.89 -12.41
N ARG A 95 9.94 -28.74 -13.19
CA ARG A 95 9.91 -27.89 -14.41
C ARG A 95 10.07 -26.39 -14.12
N GLY A 96 9.81 -25.95 -12.88
CA GLY A 96 10.02 -24.56 -12.44
C GLY A 96 11.15 -24.40 -11.42
N ALA A 97 11.93 -25.45 -11.15
CA ALA A 97 12.91 -25.48 -10.08
C ALA A 97 14.06 -24.50 -10.30
N LEU A 98 14.60 -23.98 -9.19
CA LEU A 98 15.78 -23.14 -9.19
C LEU A 98 16.98 -23.92 -9.77
N LYS A 99 17.69 -23.37 -10.75
CA LYS A 99 18.86 -24.05 -11.31
C LYS A 99 20.09 -23.86 -10.41
N PRO A 100 21.04 -24.81 -10.41
CA PRO A 100 22.28 -24.66 -9.65
C PRO A 100 23.01 -23.35 -9.98
N GLY A 101 23.26 -22.54 -8.94
CA GLY A 101 23.95 -21.24 -9.07
C GLY A 101 23.05 -20.03 -9.33
N GLU A 102 21.74 -20.21 -9.51
CA GLU A 102 20.78 -19.09 -9.56
C GLU A 102 20.52 -18.53 -8.15
N ASP A 103 20.23 -17.23 -8.07
CA ASP A 103 19.88 -16.59 -6.80
C ASP A 103 18.45 -16.99 -6.39
N LYS A 104 18.38 -17.72 -5.27
CA LYS A 104 17.15 -18.23 -4.66
C LYS A 104 16.07 -17.17 -4.39
N ASN A 105 16.45 -15.90 -4.24
CA ASN A 105 15.56 -14.78 -3.93
C ASN A 105 15.26 -13.88 -5.14
N GLN A 106 15.89 -14.12 -6.30
CA GLN A 106 15.83 -13.21 -7.44
C GLN A 106 14.42 -13.14 -8.06
N ARG A 107 13.84 -14.32 -8.35
CA ARG A 107 12.58 -14.44 -9.11
C ARG A 107 11.37 -13.97 -8.30
N ASN A 108 11.29 -14.34 -7.02
CA ASN A 108 10.07 -14.15 -6.24
C ASN A 108 10.27 -13.31 -4.97
N ALA A 109 11.48 -12.84 -4.65
CA ALA A 109 11.78 -12.10 -3.42
C ALA A 109 11.46 -12.90 -2.12
N TYR A 110 11.46 -14.22 -2.22
CA TYR A 110 11.51 -15.18 -1.13
C TYR A 110 12.42 -16.34 -1.56
N ASN A 111 12.85 -17.14 -0.60
CA ASN A 111 13.76 -18.26 -0.81
C ASN A 111 13.04 -19.40 -1.55
N GLN A 112 13.21 -19.44 -2.88
CA GLN A 112 12.58 -20.44 -3.74
C GLN A 112 13.05 -21.86 -3.42
N GLU A 113 14.32 -22.06 -3.05
CA GLU A 113 14.85 -23.37 -2.65
C GLU A 113 14.14 -23.90 -1.40
N ALA A 114 13.99 -23.07 -0.35
CA ALA A 114 13.26 -23.46 0.85
C ALA A 114 11.78 -23.79 0.55
N SER A 115 11.15 -23.03 -0.35
CA SER A 115 9.81 -23.33 -0.84
C SER A 115 9.73 -24.69 -1.54
N GLU A 116 10.72 -25.06 -2.34
CA GLU A 116 10.73 -26.29 -3.13
C GLU A 116 11.03 -27.55 -2.29
N LEU A 117 11.74 -27.40 -1.17
CA LEU A 117 12.00 -28.53 -0.26
C LEU A 117 10.76 -29.01 0.50
N LEU A 118 9.68 -28.23 0.48
CA LEU A 118 8.48 -28.52 1.24
C LEU A 118 7.50 -29.39 0.45
N PRO A 119 6.80 -30.32 1.12
CA PRO A 119 5.68 -31.03 0.51
C PRO A 119 4.62 -30.07 -0.01
N TRP A 120 4.11 -30.33 -1.20
CA TRP A 120 3.02 -29.59 -1.87
C TRP A 120 1.69 -29.61 -1.09
N ASP A 121 1.52 -30.56 -0.18
CA ASP A 121 0.36 -30.77 0.69
C ASP A 121 0.72 -30.75 2.18
N ARG A 122 1.83 -30.08 2.55
CA ARG A 122 2.33 -30.07 3.93
C ARG A 122 1.26 -29.68 4.96
N VAL A 123 1.33 -30.28 6.13
CA VAL A 123 0.49 -29.91 7.27
C VAL A 123 1.09 -28.70 7.97
N VAL A 124 0.27 -27.68 8.21
CA VAL A 124 0.62 -26.47 8.97
C VAL A 124 0.03 -26.56 10.38
N PRO A 125 0.64 -25.90 11.40
CA PRO A 125 0.08 -25.90 12.76
C PRO A 125 -1.29 -25.21 12.80
N ASP A 126 -2.24 -25.80 13.54
CA ASP A 126 -3.52 -25.16 13.84
C ASP A 126 -3.31 -24.08 14.91
N VAL A 127 -3.18 -22.84 14.47
CA VAL A 127 -2.93 -21.64 15.30
C VAL A 127 -4.21 -20.87 15.66
N ARG A 128 -5.39 -21.45 15.40
CA ARG A 128 -6.66 -20.82 15.79
C ARG A 128 -6.80 -20.75 17.31
N ASP A 129 -7.56 -19.77 17.77
CA ASP A 129 -7.95 -19.70 19.18
C ASP A 129 -8.65 -21.00 19.61
N PRO A 130 -8.39 -21.54 20.82
CA PRO A 130 -9.03 -22.78 21.30
C PRO A 130 -10.56 -22.75 21.26
N GLY A 131 -11.18 -21.56 21.42
CA GLY A 131 -12.62 -21.36 21.29
C GLY A 131 -13.14 -21.62 19.87
N CYS A 132 -12.34 -21.33 18.84
CA CYS A 132 -12.71 -21.57 17.44
C CYS A 132 -12.91 -23.06 17.14
N ARG A 133 -12.16 -23.94 17.80
CA ARG A 133 -12.28 -25.40 17.64
C ARG A 133 -13.60 -25.96 18.15
N LYS A 134 -14.33 -25.19 18.95
CA LYS A 134 -15.63 -25.56 19.53
C LYS A 134 -16.81 -24.95 18.76
N LYS A 135 -16.56 -24.06 17.79
CA LYS A 135 -17.63 -23.44 17.00
C LYS A 135 -18.17 -24.42 15.97
N SER A 136 -19.50 -24.43 15.83
CA SER A 136 -20.19 -25.02 14.69
C SER A 136 -20.75 -23.91 13.81
N TYR A 137 -20.72 -24.12 12.50
CA TYR A 137 -21.27 -23.21 11.51
C TYR A 137 -22.50 -23.85 10.85
N ASP A 138 -23.29 -23.03 10.17
CA ASP A 138 -24.47 -23.52 9.47
C ASP A 138 -24.11 -24.56 8.41
N LYS A 139 -24.97 -25.56 8.22
CA LYS A 139 -24.78 -26.57 7.16
C LYS A 139 -25.03 -26.00 5.76
N ASN A 140 -25.90 -24.99 5.66
CA ASN A 140 -26.28 -24.34 4.42
C ASN A 140 -25.60 -22.98 4.33
N LEU A 141 -24.28 -22.99 4.11
CA LEU A 141 -23.51 -21.78 3.82
C LEU A 141 -23.55 -21.48 2.31
N PRO A 142 -23.45 -20.20 1.91
CA PRO A 142 -23.37 -19.84 0.50
C PRO A 142 -22.11 -20.44 -0.13
N THR A 143 -22.18 -20.77 -1.39
CA THR A 143 -21.03 -21.36 -2.10
C THR A 143 -20.03 -20.29 -2.53
N THR A 144 -18.75 -20.63 -2.67
CA THR A 144 -17.68 -19.69 -3.06
C THR A 144 -16.96 -20.10 -4.34
N THR A 145 -16.54 -19.09 -5.10
CA THR A 145 -15.47 -19.19 -6.10
C THR A 145 -14.21 -18.55 -5.53
N ILE A 146 -13.13 -19.32 -5.43
CA ILE A 146 -11.82 -18.80 -5.03
C ILE A 146 -11.10 -18.23 -6.24
N ILE A 147 -10.60 -17.00 -6.16
CA ILE A 147 -9.88 -16.31 -7.24
C ILE A 147 -8.44 -16.07 -6.80
N ILE A 148 -7.49 -16.62 -7.55
CA ILE A 148 -6.05 -16.47 -7.31
C ILE A 148 -5.42 -15.83 -8.55
N CYS A 149 -5.03 -14.57 -8.43
CA CYS A 149 -4.28 -13.90 -9.49
C CYS A 149 -2.78 -14.14 -9.27
N PHE A 150 -2.03 -14.38 -10.34
CA PHE A 150 -0.59 -14.59 -10.25
C PHE A 150 0.14 -14.01 -11.46
N HIS A 151 1.40 -13.62 -11.25
CA HIS A 151 2.31 -13.19 -12.30
C HIS A 151 3.71 -13.70 -11.95
N ASN A 152 4.26 -14.61 -12.76
CA ASN A 152 5.60 -15.19 -12.60
C ASN A 152 5.87 -15.89 -11.25
N GLU A 153 4.83 -16.30 -10.54
CA GLU A 153 4.93 -16.94 -9.22
C GLU A 153 5.77 -18.23 -9.24
N GLY A 154 6.47 -18.52 -8.13
CA GLY A 154 7.15 -19.80 -7.97
C GLY A 154 6.15 -20.97 -7.93
N ARG A 155 6.34 -21.96 -8.81
CA ARG A 155 5.45 -23.11 -8.97
C ARG A 155 5.09 -23.81 -7.66
N ALA A 156 6.07 -24.05 -6.79
CA ALA A 156 5.86 -24.71 -5.50
C ALA A 156 4.88 -23.93 -4.59
N ALA A 157 5.01 -22.61 -4.53
CA ALA A 157 4.12 -21.75 -3.73
C ALA A 157 2.71 -21.71 -4.33
N LEU A 158 2.59 -21.49 -5.65
CA LEU A 158 1.31 -21.47 -6.36
C LEU A 158 0.55 -22.80 -6.17
N LEU A 159 1.24 -23.93 -6.30
CA LEU A 159 0.65 -25.25 -6.08
C LEU A 159 0.17 -25.42 -4.63
N ARG A 160 0.98 -25.07 -3.63
CA ARG A 160 0.57 -25.15 -2.22
C ARG A 160 -0.65 -24.29 -1.91
N THR A 161 -0.78 -23.12 -2.53
CA THR A 161 -1.98 -22.29 -2.39
C THR A 161 -3.22 -22.98 -2.92
N VAL A 162 -3.18 -23.49 -4.15
CA VAL A 162 -4.31 -24.21 -4.75
C VAL A 162 -4.67 -25.45 -3.93
N VAL A 163 -3.67 -26.21 -3.50
CA VAL A 163 -3.85 -27.48 -2.81
C VAL A 163 -4.35 -27.30 -1.39
N SER A 164 -3.83 -26.31 -0.66
CA SER A 164 -4.37 -25.99 0.67
C SER A 164 -5.82 -25.51 0.58
N ALA A 165 -6.16 -24.69 -0.42
CA ALA A 165 -7.54 -24.25 -0.67
C ALA A 165 -8.46 -25.44 -1.00
N LEU A 166 -8.01 -26.42 -1.81
CA LEU A 166 -8.77 -27.63 -2.10
C LEU A 166 -8.93 -28.53 -0.86
N ASN A 167 -7.84 -28.81 -0.14
CA ASN A 167 -7.82 -29.76 0.96
C ASN A 167 -8.51 -29.25 2.23
N LYS A 168 -8.50 -27.94 2.48
CA LYS A 168 -9.03 -27.32 3.70
C LYS A 168 -10.40 -26.68 3.52
N SER A 169 -11.02 -26.82 2.35
CA SER A 169 -12.37 -26.31 2.09
C SER A 169 -13.35 -27.46 1.92
N PRO A 170 -14.54 -27.42 2.57
CA PRO A 170 -15.56 -28.43 2.36
C PRO A 170 -16.00 -28.52 0.90
N GLU A 171 -16.12 -29.75 0.40
CA GLU A 171 -16.37 -30.03 -1.01
C GLU A 171 -17.65 -29.34 -1.54
N HIS A 172 -18.71 -29.27 -0.73
CA HIS A 172 -19.98 -28.68 -1.13
C HIS A 172 -19.98 -27.14 -1.14
N LEU A 173 -19.00 -26.49 -0.50
CA LEU A 173 -18.91 -25.01 -0.42
C LEU A 173 -18.04 -24.44 -1.54
N LEU A 174 -16.99 -25.16 -1.96
CA LEU A 174 -16.09 -24.71 -3.01
C LEU A 174 -16.62 -25.07 -4.41
N LYS A 175 -17.11 -24.10 -5.18
CA LYS A 175 -17.57 -24.32 -6.56
C LYS A 175 -16.43 -24.51 -7.53
N GLU A 176 -15.46 -23.60 -7.46
CA GLU A 176 -14.32 -23.57 -8.37
C GLU A 176 -13.18 -22.73 -7.81
N ILE A 177 -11.98 -22.98 -8.33
CA ILE A 177 -10.81 -22.11 -8.16
C ILE A 177 -10.49 -21.53 -9.54
N ILE A 178 -10.58 -20.21 -9.68
CA ILE A 178 -10.19 -19.49 -10.89
C ILE A 178 -8.78 -18.95 -10.69
N LEU A 179 -7.82 -19.52 -11.40
CA LEU A 179 -6.50 -18.96 -11.56
C LEU A 179 -6.54 -17.88 -12.64
N VAL A 180 -6.08 -16.68 -12.32
CA VAL A 180 -5.93 -15.59 -13.28
C VAL A 180 -4.44 -15.32 -13.49
N ASP A 181 -3.91 -15.84 -14.60
CA ASP A 181 -2.54 -15.62 -15.03
C ASP A 181 -2.41 -14.24 -15.67
N ASP A 182 -1.83 -13.31 -14.94
CA ASP A 182 -1.60 -11.93 -15.36
C ASP A 182 -0.33 -11.81 -16.21
N PHE A 183 -0.33 -12.50 -17.35
CA PHE A 183 0.73 -12.44 -18.36
C PHE A 183 2.09 -12.90 -17.82
N SER A 184 2.13 -14.07 -17.18
CA SER A 184 3.39 -14.73 -16.80
C SER A 184 4.20 -15.11 -18.03
N ASP A 185 5.53 -15.09 -17.92
CA ASP A 185 6.46 -15.43 -18.99
C ASP A 185 6.27 -16.89 -19.43
N ASN A 186 5.97 -17.78 -18.49
CA ASN A 186 5.69 -19.19 -18.75
C ASN A 186 4.19 -19.51 -18.56
N PRO A 187 3.42 -19.73 -19.63
CA PRO A 187 1.99 -20.09 -19.51
C PRO A 187 1.77 -21.45 -18.83
N LEU A 188 2.75 -22.35 -18.89
CA LEU A 188 2.65 -23.68 -18.26
C LEU A 188 2.58 -23.62 -16.73
N ASP A 189 2.95 -22.49 -16.11
CA ASP A 189 2.82 -22.29 -14.66
C ASP A 189 1.34 -22.36 -14.25
N GLY A 190 0.41 -21.87 -15.09
CA GLY A 190 -1.03 -22.00 -14.87
C GLY A 190 -1.66 -23.19 -15.60
N GLU A 191 -1.27 -23.46 -16.85
CA GLU A 191 -1.95 -24.45 -17.70
C GLU A 191 -1.87 -25.87 -17.14
N GLU A 192 -0.73 -26.25 -16.54
CA GLU A 192 -0.58 -27.59 -15.96
C GLU A 192 -1.51 -27.79 -14.74
N LEU A 193 -1.85 -26.72 -14.00
CA LEU A 193 -2.74 -26.78 -12.85
C LEU A 193 -4.20 -27.05 -13.24
N LEU A 194 -4.58 -26.96 -14.53
CA LEU A 194 -5.90 -27.39 -15.01
C LEU A 194 -6.16 -28.89 -14.79
N ALA A 195 -5.12 -29.69 -14.57
CA ALA A 195 -5.24 -31.09 -14.22
C ALA A 195 -5.77 -31.32 -12.79
N LEU A 196 -5.77 -30.29 -11.93
CA LEU A 196 -6.35 -30.35 -10.58
C LEU A 196 -7.88 -30.20 -10.61
N PRO A 197 -8.60 -30.84 -9.68
CA PRO A 197 -10.06 -30.74 -9.61
C PRO A 197 -10.48 -29.29 -9.36
N ARG A 198 -11.61 -28.89 -9.95
CA ARG A 198 -12.27 -27.57 -9.80
C ARG A 198 -11.44 -26.36 -10.23
N VAL A 199 -10.23 -26.56 -10.75
CA VAL A 199 -9.38 -25.48 -11.25
C VAL A 199 -9.81 -25.09 -12.66
N LYS A 200 -9.95 -23.78 -12.85
CA LYS A 200 -10.09 -23.09 -14.14
C LYS A 200 -8.97 -22.07 -14.28
N LEU A 201 -8.61 -21.75 -15.52
CA LEU A 201 -7.55 -20.80 -15.83
C LEU A 201 -8.09 -19.70 -16.76
N ILE A 202 -7.78 -18.47 -16.42
CA ILE A 202 -7.92 -17.30 -17.28
C ILE A 202 -6.53 -16.74 -17.48
N ARG A 203 -6.06 -16.64 -18.72
CA ARG A 203 -4.80 -15.96 -19.04
C ARG A 203 -5.07 -14.60 -19.66
N ASN A 204 -4.35 -13.58 -19.20
CA ASN A 204 -4.35 -12.26 -19.81
C ASN A 204 -3.37 -12.23 -20.99
N ASN A 205 -3.75 -11.54 -22.06
CA ASN A 205 -2.93 -11.40 -23.27
C ASN A 205 -1.87 -10.30 -23.13
N GLN A 206 -1.95 -9.51 -22.06
CA GLN A 206 -1.01 -8.46 -21.68
C GLN A 206 -1.04 -8.34 -20.15
N ARG A 207 -0.05 -7.67 -19.57
CA ARG A 207 0.00 -7.46 -18.12
C ARG A 207 -1.01 -6.40 -17.69
N GLU A 208 -2.09 -6.84 -17.08
CA GLU A 208 -3.22 -6.01 -16.63
C GLU A 208 -3.03 -5.51 -15.20
N GLY A 209 -2.28 -6.22 -14.37
CA GLY A 209 -2.18 -5.95 -12.94
C GLY A 209 -3.18 -6.73 -12.10
N LEU A 210 -2.93 -6.76 -10.79
CA LEU A 210 -3.73 -7.48 -9.79
C LEU A 210 -5.20 -7.05 -9.83
N ILE A 211 -5.44 -5.75 -9.90
CA ILE A 211 -6.77 -5.15 -9.74
C ILE A 211 -7.70 -5.58 -10.88
N ARG A 212 -7.27 -5.37 -12.13
CA ARG A 212 -8.03 -5.78 -13.32
C ARG A 212 -8.14 -7.30 -13.45
N SER A 213 -7.10 -8.03 -13.04
CA SER A 213 -7.13 -9.50 -13.01
C SER A 213 -8.17 -10.04 -12.02
N ARG A 214 -8.29 -9.45 -10.82
CA ARG A 214 -9.32 -9.81 -9.85
C ARG A 214 -10.73 -9.54 -10.37
N VAL A 215 -10.95 -8.41 -11.04
CA VAL A 215 -12.23 -8.09 -11.69
C VAL A 215 -12.57 -9.14 -12.75
N LYS A 216 -11.63 -9.50 -13.61
CA LYS A 216 -11.83 -10.53 -14.65
C LYS A 216 -12.16 -11.90 -14.04
N GLY A 217 -11.51 -12.26 -12.93
CA GLY A 217 -11.84 -13.47 -12.17
C GLY A 217 -13.25 -13.41 -11.57
N ALA A 218 -13.64 -12.28 -10.99
CA ALA A 218 -14.96 -12.06 -10.39
C ALA A 218 -16.09 -12.14 -11.43
N ASP A 219 -15.86 -11.63 -12.64
CA ASP A 219 -16.82 -11.66 -13.74
C ASP A 219 -17.14 -13.09 -14.20
N MET A 220 -16.15 -13.98 -14.14
CA MET A 220 -16.26 -15.38 -14.54
C MET A 220 -16.72 -16.31 -13.41
N ALA A 221 -16.72 -15.84 -12.17
CA ALA A 221 -17.06 -16.64 -11.00
C ALA A 221 -18.53 -17.07 -10.97
N VAL A 222 -18.80 -18.31 -10.58
CA VAL A 222 -20.17 -18.86 -10.48
C VAL A 222 -20.66 -19.06 -9.04
N GLY A 223 -19.78 -18.95 -8.04
CA GLY A 223 -20.13 -18.97 -6.62
C GLY A 223 -20.91 -17.72 -6.19
N GLU A 224 -21.70 -17.87 -5.12
CA GLU A 224 -22.44 -16.77 -4.50
C GLU A 224 -21.50 -15.78 -3.79
N VAL A 225 -20.39 -16.31 -3.26
CA VAL A 225 -19.31 -15.56 -2.61
C VAL A 225 -18.06 -15.58 -3.50
N LEU A 226 -17.35 -14.46 -3.54
CA LEU A 226 -16.01 -14.35 -4.09
C LEU A 226 -15.01 -14.43 -2.95
N THR A 227 -14.03 -15.33 -3.04
CA THR A 227 -12.93 -15.40 -2.07
C THR A 227 -11.62 -15.14 -2.81
N PHE A 228 -10.95 -14.04 -2.49
CA PHE A 228 -9.66 -13.68 -3.07
C PHE A 228 -8.52 -14.21 -2.19
N LEU A 229 -7.54 -14.84 -2.83
CA LEU A 229 -6.27 -15.26 -2.23
C LEU A 229 -5.11 -14.80 -3.11
N ASP A 230 -4.01 -14.40 -2.48
CA ASP A 230 -2.74 -14.26 -3.19
C ASP A 230 -2.13 -15.63 -3.51
N SER A 231 -1.24 -15.69 -4.51
CA SER A 231 -0.68 -16.92 -5.09
C SER A 231 0.37 -17.64 -4.24
N HIS A 232 0.56 -17.23 -3.00
CA HIS A 232 1.60 -17.70 -2.07
C HIS A 232 1.04 -17.72 -0.64
N CYS A 233 -0.13 -18.33 -0.53
CA CYS A 233 -0.85 -18.54 0.71
C CYS A 233 -0.96 -20.03 1.07
N GLU A 234 -1.20 -20.33 2.34
CA GLU A 234 -1.54 -21.68 2.82
C GLU A 234 -2.73 -21.60 3.78
N CYS A 235 -3.86 -22.17 3.38
CA CYS A 235 -5.09 -22.17 4.16
C CYS A 235 -4.99 -23.12 5.36
N ASN A 236 -5.49 -22.70 6.53
CA ASN A 236 -5.51 -23.52 7.75
C ASN A 236 -6.84 -24.30 7.91
N GLU A 237 -6.96 -25.07 8.98
CA GLU A 237 -8.15 -25.85 9.30
C GLU A 237 -9.41 -24.97 9.43
N MET A 238 -10.50 -25.35 8.75
CA MET A 238 -11.80 -24.68 8.82
C MET A 238 -11.70 -23.17 8.57
N TRP A 239 -10.83 -22.77 7.64
CA TRP A 239 -10.60 -21.37 7.34
C TRP A 239 -11.80 -20.72 6.61
N LEU A 240 -12.58 -21.50 5.86
CA LEU A 240 -13.55 -20.97 4.91
C LEU A 240 -14.92 -20.71 5.56
N GLU A 241 -15.41 -21.68 6.34
CA GLU A 241 -16.73 -21.67 6.97
C GLU A 241 -16.99 -20.41 7.83
N PRO A 242 -16.03 -19.92 8.67
CA PRO A 242 -16.22 -18.69 9.43
C PRO A 242 -16.41 -17.45 8.55
N LEU A 243 -15.73 -17.39 7.40
CA LEU A 243 -15.84 -16.27 6.45
C LEU A 243 -17.22 -16.29 5.78
N LEU A 244 -17.66 -17.46 5.33
CA LEU A 244 -18.95 -17.63 4.66
C LEU A 244 -20.13 -17.42 5.62
N GLN A 245 -19.98 -17.82 6.89
CA GLN A 245 -20.99 -17.54 7.92
C GLN A 245 -21.16 -16.03 8.10
N ALA A 246 -20.07 -15.26 8.23
CA ALA A 246 -20.16 -13.81 8.37
C ALA A 246 -20.94 -13.16 7.21
N ILE A 247 -20.66 -13.58 5.98
CA ILE A 247 -21.32 -13.06 4.78
C ILE A 247 -22.78 -13.54 4.67
N LYS A 248 -23.08 -14.73 5.15
CA LYS A 248 -24.45 -15.23 5.24
C LYS A 248 -25.28 -14.40 6.22
N ASP A 249 -24.71 -14.10 7.39
CA ASP A 249 -25.36 -13.32 8.44
C ASP A 249 -25.64 -11.88 7.97
N ASN A 250 -24.71 -11.30 7.20
CA ASN A 250 -24.91 -10.02 6.53
C ASN A 250 -24.19 -10.00 5.17
N ARG A 251 -24.97 -10.00 4.08
CA ARG A 251 -24.48 -9.98 2.68
C ARG A 251 -23.50 -8.84 2.39
N LYS A 252 -23.59 -7.74 3.14
CA LYS A 252 -22.77 -6.54 2.97
C LYS A 252 -21.45 -6.56 3.76
N ILE A 253 -21.12 -7.66 4.42
CA ILE A 253 -19.82 -7.86 5.09
C ILE A 253 -18.75 -8.19 4.06
N VAL A 254 -17.60 -7.54 4.20
CA VAL A 254 -16.30 -7.96 3.65
C VAL A 254 -15.52 -8.62 4.77
N ALA A 255 -15.27 -9.92 4.65
CA ALA A 255 -14.65 -10.75 5.69
C ALA A 255 -13.21 -11.13 5.32
N SER A 256 -12.24 -10.83 6.18
CA SER A 256 -10.85 -11.24 6.01
C SER A 256 -10.44 -12.26 7.08
N PRO A 257 -9.57 -13.24 6.75
CA PRO A 257 -8.93 -14.07 7.76
C PRO A 257 -7.94 -13.27 8.59
N ILE A 258 -7.52 -13.81 9.74
CA ILE A 258 -6.20 -13.43 10.27
C ILE A 258 -5.14 -13.99 9.31
N ILE A 259 -4.24 -13.10 8.88
CA ILE A 259 -3.16 -13.44 7.96
C ILE A 259 -1.93 -13.83 8.79
N ASP A 260 -1.65 -15.12 8.85
CA ASP A 260 -0.46 -15.66 9.51
C ASP A 260 0.78 -15.48 8.63
N VAL A 261 1.96 -15.55 9.22
CA VAL A 261 3.24 -15.31 8.53
C VAL A 261 3.82 -16.63 8.04
N ILE A 262 4.11 -16.72 6.75
CA ILE A 262 5.04 -17.72 6.21
C ILE A 262 6.37 -17.00 5.97
N GLY A 263 7.42 -17.39 6.70
CA GLY A 263 8.73 -16.71 6.60
C GLY A 263 9.32 -16.83 5.19
N HIS A 264 9.73 -15.71 4.58
CA HIS A 264 10.27 -15.74 3.21
C HIS A 264 11.60 -16.50 3.09
N GLU A 265 12.38 -16.64 4.16
CA GLU A 265 13.67 -17.34 4.12
C GLU A 265 13.57 -18.85 4.37
N ASP A 266 12.74 -19.28 5.32
CA ASP A 266 12.67 -20.68 5.78
C ASP A 266 11.30 -21.34 5.58
N PHE A 267 10.32 -20.58 5.11
CA PHE A 267 8.93 -21.00 4.89
C PHE A 267 8.24 -21.57 6.13
N LYS A 268 8.69 -21.25 7.34
CA LYS A 268 7.97 -21.64 8.57
C LYS A 268 6.65 -20.89 8.65
N TYR A 269 5.59 -21.61 9.01
CA TYR A 269 4.28 -21.04 9.31
C TYR A 269 4.27 -20.55 10.77
N LEU A 270 4.05 -19.26 10.97
CA LEU A 270 4.07 -18.58 12.26
C LEU A 270 2.74 -17.87 12.49
N SER A 271 2.15 -18.05 13.67
CA SER A 271 0.92 -17.37 14.05
C SER A 271 1.10 -15.86 14.10
N SER A 272 0.17 -15.12 13.51
CA SER A 272 0.03 -13.69 13.75
C SER A 272 -0.73 -13.41 15.04
N SER A 273 -0.52 -12.22 15.62
CA SER A 273 -1.29 -11.74 16.76
C SER A 273 -2.74 -11.47 16.34
N SER A 274 -3.69 -11.90 17.17
CA SER A 274 -5.11 -11.57 17.03
C SER A 274 -5.47 -10.20 17.60
N ASP A 275 -4.51 -9.49 18.18
CA ASP A 275 -4.73 -8.18 18.82
C ASP A 275 -4.49 -7.02 17.83
N LEU A 276 -4.44 -7.34 16.53
CA LEU A 276 -4.17 -6.39 15.46
C LEU A 276 -5.40 -6.24 14.55
N ARG A 277 -5.59 -5.02 14.05
CA ARG A 277 -6.52 -4.71 12.95
C ARG A 277 -5.83 -3.85 11.90
N GLY A 278 -6.42 -3.76 10.72
CA GLY A 278 -5.88 -2.91 9.66
C GLY A 278 -6.06 -1.43 9.99
N GLY A 279 -5.02 -0.65 9.74
CA GLY A 279 -4.99 0.80 9.89
C GLY A 279 -4.21 1.47 8.76
N PHE A 280 -4.17 2.79 8.78
CA PHE A 280 -3.36 3.57 7.84
C PHE A 280 -2.96 4.92 8.47
N GLY A 281 -1.87 5.50 7.99
CA GLY A 281 -1.48 6.88 8.31
C GLY A 281 -1.93 7.86 7.23
N TRP A 282 -1.71 9.16 7.42
CA TRP A 282 -2.06 10.16 6.41
C TRP A 282 -1.25 10.05 5.12
N ASN A 283 -0.13 9.33 5.11
CA ASN A 283 0.56 8.94 3.88
C ASN A 283 -0.18 7.86 3.06
N LEU A 284 -1.30 7.35 3.57
CA LEU A 284 -2.12 6.30 2.96
C LEU A 284 -1.36 5.01 2.68
N ASN A 285 -0.43 4.67 3.58
CA ASN A 285 0.16 3.34 3.64
C ASN A 285 -0.62 2.49 4.64
N PHE A 286 -0.88 1.24 4.27
CA PHE A 286 -1.42 0.25 5.19
C PHE A 286 -0.44 -0.01 6.34
N LYS A 287 -0.97 -0.18 7.55
CA LYS A 287 -0.24 -0.63 8.73
C LYS A 287 -1.14 -1.54 9.57
N TRP A 288 -0.52 -2.29 10.48
CA TRP A 288 -1.23 -3.01 11.53
C TRP A 288 -1.29 -2.13 12.78
N ASP A 289 -2.49 -1.86 13.27
CA ASP A 289 -2.71 -1.17 14.54
C ASP A 289 -3.15 -2.17 15.61
N PHE A 290 -2.69 -1.96 16.84
CA PHE A 290 -3.26 -2.67 17.99
C PHE A 290 -4.74 -2.31 18.17
N LEU A 291 -5.52 -3.26 18.66
CA LEU A 291 -6.91 -3.01 19.02
C LEU A 291 -7.01 -1.90 20.09
N PRO A 292 -7.99 -0.99 19.96
CA PRO A 292 -8.27 -0.02 21.02
C PRO A 292 -8.55 -0.74 22.35
N PRO A 293 -8.20 -0.14 23.52
CA PRO A 293 -8.30 -0.83 24.82
C PRO A 293 -9.67 -1.48 25.08
N ASN A 294 -10.77 -0.79 24.74
CA ASN A 294 -12.13 -1.30 24.93
C ASN A 294 -12.44 -2.51 24.03
N HIS A 295 -11.85 -2.58 22.84
CA HIS A 295 -12.00 -3.72 21.92
C HIS A 295 -11.06 -4.86 22.32
N LEU A 296 -9.84 -4.54 22.76
CA LEU A 296 -8.87 -5.53 23.22
C LEU A 296 -9.40 -6.32 24.42
N ILE A 297 -9.98 -5.66 25.43
CA ILE A 297 -10.56 -6.34 26.61
C ILE A 297 -11.66 -7.33 26.19
N LYS A 298 -12.55 -6.92 25.27
CA LYS A 298 -13.61 -7.80 24.75
C LYS A 298 -13.04 -8.97 23.96
N HIS A 299 -12.04 -8.71 23.12
CA HIS A 299 -11.35 -9.73 22.34
C HIS A 299 -10.62 -10.74 23.24
N GLN A 300 -10.02 -10.30 24.34
CA GLN A 300 -9.39 -11.18 25.33
C GLN A 300 -10.41 -12.04 26.10
N GLN A 301 -11.66 -11.57 26.25
CA GLN A 301 -12.75 -12.34 26.83
C GLN A 301 -13.33 -13.37 25.85
N ASP A 302 -13.37 -13.03 24.55
CA ASP A 302 -13.79 -13.91 23.47
C ASP A 302 -12.87 -13.74 22.25
N GLY A 303 -11.82 -14.58 22.18
CA GLY A 303 -10.84 -14.57 21.07
C GLY A 303 -11.43 -14.99 19.72
N THR A 304 -12.73 -15.32 19.68
CA THR A 304 -13.45 -15.75 18.48
C THR A 304 -14.37 -14.66 17.91
N ALA A 305 -14.50 -13.53 18.61
CA ALA A 305 -15.34 -12.42 18.22
C ALA A 305 -14.79 -11.71 16.96
N PHE A 306 -15.68 -11.18 16.12
CA PHE A 306 -15.25 -10.45 14.93
C PHE A 306 -14.55 -9.15 15.31
N ILE A 307 -13.46 -8.85 14.61
CA ILE A 307 -12.67 -7.64 14.82
C ILE A 307 -13.05 -6.64 13.73
N LEU A 308 -13.64 -5.51 14.12
CA LEU A 308 -13.92 -4.41 13.19
C LEU A 308 -12.59 -3.85 12.65
N SER A 309 -12.46 -3.80 11.32
CA SER A 309 -11.27 -3.30 10.65
C SER A 309 -11.59 -2.06 9.80
N PRO A 310 -10.98 -0.90 10.08
CA PRO A 310 -11.08 0.29 9.22
C PRO A 310 -10.69 0.01 7.77
N VAL A 311 -9.61 -0.76 7.59
CA VAL A 311 -9.07 -1.14 6.28
C VAL A 311 -8.63 -2.60 6.29
N ILE A 312 -8.61 -3.26 5.13
CA ILE A 312 -8.01 -4.59 4.96
C ILE A 312 -6.63 -4.49 4.32
N ALA A 313 -5.79 -5.51 4.52
CA ALA A 313 -4.52 -5.63 3.80
C ALA A 313 -4.73 -5.73 2.27
N GLY A 314 -5.87 -6.29 1.85
CA GLY A 314 -6.30 -6.35 0.44
C GLY A 314 -5.99 -7.67 -0.26
N GLY A 315 -4.96 -8.41 0.17
CA GLY A 315 -4.56 -9.69 -0.41
C GLY A 315 -5.62 -10.81 -0.26
N LEU A 316 -6.24 -10.88 0.92
CA LEU A 316 -7.11 -12.00 1.32
C LEU A 316 -8.42 -11.50 1.91
N PHE A 317 -9.54 -11.78 1.24
CA PHE A 317 -10.88 -11.48 1.75
C PHE A 317 -11.96 -12.25 0.99
N SER A 318 -13.14 -12.35 1.61
CA SER A 318 -14.36 -12.85 1.00
C SER A 318 -15.44 -11.77 0.99
N ILE A 319 -16.22 -11.73 -0.08
CA ILE A 319 -17.33 -10.78 -0.27
C ILE A 319 -18.43 -11.44 -1.09
N HIS A 320 -19.70 -11.17 -0.78
CA HIS A 320 -20.80 -11.66 -1.63
C HIS A 320 -20.68 -11.10 -3.06
N LYS A 321 -20.81 -11.94 -4.09
CA LYS A 321 -20.59 -11.55 -5.48
C LYS A 321 -21.46 -10.37 -5.90
N SER A 322 -22.78 -10.44 -5.64
CA SER A 322 -23.67 -9.33 -5.99
C SER A 322 -23.37 -8.06 -5.19
N TRP A 323 -22.82 -8.16 -3.97
CA TRP A 323 -22.41 -6.98 -3.22
C TRP A 323 -21.15 -6.34 -3.81
N PHE A 324 -20.18 -7.16 -4.24
CA PHE A 324 -19.01 -6.68 -4.98
C PHE A 324 -19.41 -5.95 -6.27
N GLU A 325 -20.39 -6.47 -7.00
CA GLU A 325 -20.93 -5.86 -8.21
C GLU A 325 -21.71 -4.57 -7.92
N GLU A 326 -22.61 -4.57 -6.93
CA GLU A 326 -23.37 -3.40 -6.47
C GLU A 326 -22.45 -2.27 -6.02
N LEU A 327 -21.35 -2.59 -5.31
CA LEU A 327 -20.35 -1.60 -4.94
C LEU A 327 -19.61 -1.04 -6.15
N GLY A 328 -19.64 -1.68 -7.33
CA GLY A 328 -18.93 -1.24 -8.52
C GLY A 328 -17.55 -1.88 -8.71
N LYS A 329 -17.36 -3.12 -8.23
CA LYS A 329 -16.16 -3.97 -8.36
C LYS A 329 -14.89 -3.27 -7.86
N TYR A 330 -13.75 -3.35 -8.54
CA TYR A 330 -12.62 -2.43 -8.30
C TYR A 330 -12.63 -1.30 -9.34
N ASP A 331 -11.90 -0.22 -9.05
CA ASP A 331 -11.65 0.84 -10.03
C ASP A 331 -10.74 0.32 -11.17
N PRO A 332 -11.25 0.18 -12.41
CA PRO A 332 -10.50 -0.43 -13.51
C PRO A 332 -9.32 0.42 -14.00
N GLN A 333 -9.28 1.72 -13.66
CA GLN A 333 -8.21 2.64 -14.03
C GLN A 333 -7.05 2.68 -13.02
N MET A 334 -7.12 1.90 -11.94
CA MET A 334 -5.95 1.62 -11.10
C MET A 334 -5.03 0.60 -11.78
N ASP A 335 -3.72 0.80 -11.62
CA ASP A 335 -2.71 -0.01 -12.30
C ASP A 335 -1.95 -0.93 -11.35
N VAL A 336 -1.63 -2.13 -11.83
CA VAL A 336 -0.73 -3.11 -11.21
C VAL A 336 -1.09 -3.47 -9.76
N TRP A 337 -0.67 -2.66 -8.79
CA TRP A 337 -0.76 -2.94 -7.37
C TRP A 337 -0.72 -1.66 -6.53
N GLY A 338 -1.47 -1.65 -5.42
CA GLY A 338 -1.40 -0.63 -4.38
C GLY A 338 -2.59 0.33 -4.40
N GLY A 339 -3.07 0.73 -3.22
CA GLY A 339 -4.17 1.67 -3.04
C GLY A 339 -5.58 1.07 -3.21
N GLU A 340 -5.70 -0.11 -3.83
CA GLU A 340 -6.99 -0.77 -4.05
C GLU A 340 -7.63 -1.25 -2.73
N ASN A 341 -6.79 -1.63 -1.77
CA ASN A 341 -7.22 -2.06 -0.45
C ASN A 341 -7.84 -0.90 0.34
N LEU A 342 -7.27 0.30 0.24
CA LEU A 342 -7.85 1.52 0.82
C LEU A 342 -9.15 1.91 0.13
N GLU A 343 -9.16 1.90 -1.20
CA GLU A 343 -10.32 2.30 -1.99
C GLU A 343 -11.55 1.43 -1.68
N ILE A 344 -11.40 0.10 -1.70
CA ILE A 344 -12.51 -0.80 -1.39
C ILE A 344 -12.95 -0.70 0.07
N SER A 345 -12.02 -0.44 1.01
CA SER A 345 -12.35 -0.25 2.42
C SER A 345 -13.14 1.03 2.68
N PHE A 346 -12.69 2.14 2.12
CA PHE A 346 -13.39 3.42 2.22
C PHE A 346 -14.78 3.32 1.62
N ARG A 347 -14.88 2.73 0.42
CA ARG A 347 -16.16 2.52 -0.26
C ARG A 347 -17.09 1.62 0.53
N THR A 348 -16.63 0.48 1.01
CA THR A 348 -17.45 -0.47 1.78
C THR A 348 -18.10 0.22 2.98
N TRP A 349 -17.28 0.87 3.82
CA TRP A 349 -17.79 1.54 5.02
C TRP A 349 -18.69 2.73 4.71
N GLN A 350 -18.27 3.62 3.81
CA GLN A 350 -19.05 4.83 3.49
C GLN A 350 -20.38 4.48 2.80
N CYS A 351 -20.45 3.39 2.03
CA CYS A 351 -21.64 3.00 1.26
C CYS A 351 -22.51 1.94 1.96
N GLY A 352 -22.36 1.79 3.28
CA GLY A 352 -23.29 1.01 4.12
C GLY A 352 -23.02 -0.49 4.18
N GLY A 353 -21.79 -0.92 3.86
CA GLY A 353 -21.27 -2.24 4.21
C GLY A 353 -20.42 -2.23 5.47
N GLU A 354 -19.90 -3.39 5.82
CA GLU A 354 -19.11 -3.62 7.02
C GLU A 354 -17.85 -4.43 6.70
N MET A 355 -16.81 -4.29 7.53
CA MET A 355 -15.53 -4.97 7.29
C MET A 355 -14.96 -5.55 8.58
N TYR A 356 -14.71 -6.85 8.55
CA TYR A 356 -14.27 -7.60 9.72
C TYR A 356 -13.08 -8.53 9.42
N ILE A 357 -12.17 -8.61 10.38
CA ILE A 357 -11.23 -9.72 10.49
C ILE A 357 -11.90 -10.81 11.33
N ILE A 358 -11.90 -12.04 10.83
CA ILE A 358 -12.57 -13.20 11.44
C ILE A 358 -11.52 -14.10 12.10
N PRO A 359 -11.34 -14.07 13.45
CA PRO A 359 -10.19 -14.73 14.09
C PRO A 359 -10.11 -16.25 13.93
N CYS A 360 -11.26 -16.89 13.75
CA CYS A 360 -11.34 -18.33 13.52
C CYS A 360 -10.97 -18.74 12.09
N SER A 361 -10.86 -17.79 11.16
CA SER A 361 -10.32 -18.02 9.83
C SER A 361 -8.85 -17.62 9.81
N ARG A 362 -7.98 -18.58 9.44
CA ARG A 362 -6.52 -18.43 9.44
C ARG A 362 -5.97 -18.81 8.08
N VAL A 363 -5.17 -17.94 7.49
CA VAL A 363 -4.46 -18.20 6.23
C VAL A 363 -3.05 -17.65 6.34
N GLY A 364 -2.06 -18.51 6.13
CA GLY A 364 -0.66 -18.09 6.06
C GLY A 364 -0.36 -17.41 4.74
N HIS A 365 0.48 -16.37 4.76
CA HIS A 365 0.92 -15.62 3.59
C HIS A 365 2.44 -15.42 3.63
N VAL A 366 3.12 -15.57 2.49
CA VAL A 366 4.56 -15.29 2.40
C VAL A 366 4.82 -13.79 2.35
N PHE A 367 5.25 -13.20 3.46
CA PHE A 367 5.63 -11.78 3.53
C PHE A 367 7.03 -11.58 3.00
N ARG A 368 7.18 -10.68 2.02
CA ARG A 368 8.43 -10.41 1.27
C ARG A 368 8.95 -9.01 1.60
N ASP A 369 10.26 -8.82 1.58
CA ASP A 369 10.90 -7.51 1.80
C ASP A 369 10.82 -6.56 0.60
N ARG A 370 10.57 -7.10 -0.60
CA ARG A 370 10.50 -6.33 -1.86
C ARG A 370 9.51 -6.94 -2.84
N HIS A 371 9.01 -6.12 -3.77
CA HIS A 371 8.22 -6.61 -4.91
C HIS A 371 9.16 -7.21 -5.98
N PRO A 372 8.91 -8.45 -6.46
CA PRO A 372 9.77 -9.08 -7.47
C PRO A 372 9.45 -8.67 -8.92
N TYR A 373 8.34 -7.97 -9.16
CA TYR A 373 7.85 -7.62 -10.48
C TYR A 373 8.08 -6.14 -10.82
N LYS A 374 8.11 -5.84 -12.12
CA LYS A 374 8.33 -4.48 -12.63
C LYS A 374 7.06 -3.62 -12.51
N PHE A 375 7.24 -2.31 -12.40
CA PHE A 375 6.14 -1.35 -12.43
C PHE A 375 6.36 -0.39 -13.61
N PRO A 376 5.40 -0.24 -14.54
CA PRO A 376 5.50 0.77 -15.60
C PRO A 376 5.66 2.15 -14.96
N GLY A 377 6.75 2.85 -15.28
CA GLY A 377 7.06 4.16 -14.68
C GLY A 377 7.52 4.14 -13.22
N GLY A 378 7.77 2.96 -12.61
CA GLY A 378 8.25 2.81 -11.24
C GLY A 378 7.13 2.62 -10.20
N SER A 379 7.41 1.85 -9.14
CA SER A 379 6.43 1.46 -8.11
C SER A 379 5.82 2.67 -7.40
N MET A 380 6.63 3.69 -7.12
CA MET A 380 6.18 4.92 -6.46
C MET A 380 5.11 5.65 -7.29
N ASN A 381 5.31 5.78 -8.60
CA ASN A 381 4.38 6.50 -9.47
C ASN A 381 3.05 5.75 -9.60
N VAL A 382 3.09 4.43 -9.76
CA VAL A 382 1.88 3.59 -9.81
C VAL A 382 1.12 3.65 -8.48
N PHE A 383 1.82 3.50 -7.35
CA PHE A 383 1.23 3.60 -6.03
C PHE A 383 0.59 4.97 -5.81
N GLN A 384 1.30 6.07 -6.11
CA GLN A 384 0.77 7.42 -5.97
C GLN A 384 -0.43 7.68 -6.89
N LYS A 385 -0.42 7.17 -8.13
CA LYS A 385 -1.57 7.25 -9.03
C LYS A 385 -2.80 6.61 -8.38
N ASN A 386 -2.70 5.34 -7.99
CA ASN A 386 -3.84 4.60 -7.44
C ASN A 386 -4.33 5.22 -6.13
N THR A 387 -3.41 5.53 -5.21
CA THR A 387 -3.73 6.15 -3.93
C THR A 387 -4.36 7.53 -4.10
N ARG A 388 -3.91 8.33 -5.07
CA ARG A 388 -4.56 9.60 -5.41
C ARG A 388 -5.98 9.40 -5.95
N ARG A 389 -6.22 8.41 -6.82
CA ARG A 389 -7.59 8.10 -7.27
C ARG A 389 -8.51 7.79 -6.09
N ALA A 390 -8.04 6.99 -5.12
CA ALA A 390 -8.79 6.70 -3.90
C ALA A 390 -9.04 7.98 -3.07
N ALA A 391 -8.01 8.81 -2.85
CA ALA A 391 -8.12 10.04 -2.07
C ALA A 391 -9.08 11.06 -2.69
N GLU A 392 -8.97 11.30 -4.00
CA GLU A 392 -9.81 12.28 -4.72
C GLU A 392 -11.29 11.89 -4.73
N VAL A 393 -11.61 10.59 -4.74
CA VAL A 393 -13.00 10.10 -4.75
C VAL A 393 -13.58 9.99 -3.34
N TRP A 394 -12.81 9.50 -2.36
CA TRP A 394 -13.36 8.99 -1.10
C TRP A 394 -13.01 9.81 0.14
N MET A 395 -12.05 10.75 0.08
CA MET A 395 -11.55 11.43 1.29
C MET A 395 -12.07 12.85 1.49
N ASP A 396 -12.95 13.36 0.62
CA ASP A 396 -13.47 14.74 0.70
C ASP A 396 -12.31 15.75 0.87
N ASP A 397 -12.47 16.72 1.77
CA ASP A 397 -11.42 17.72 2.07
C ASP A 397 -10.24 17.16 2.86
N TYR A 398 -10.33 15.93 3.40
CA TYR A 398 -9.24 15.31 4.17
C TYR A 398 -8.09 14.85 3.27
N LYS A 399 -8.28 14.77 1.95
CA LYS A 399 -7.19 14.52 0.99
C LYS A 399 -6.05 15.53 1.10
N LYS A 400 -6.32 16.74 1.63
CA LYS A 400 -5.27 17.74 1.91
C LYS A 400 -4.19 17.21 2.85
N TYR A 401 -4.54 16.35 3.81
CA TYR A 401 -3.58 15.73 4.73
C TYR A 401 -2.76 14.65 4.05
N TYR A 402 -3.33 13.93 3.08
CA TYR A 402 -2.56 13.03 2.23
C TYR A 402 -1.54 13.79 1.39
N PHE A 403 -1.97 14.86 0.72
CA PHE A 403 -1.04 15.69 -0.04
C PHE A 403 -0.02 16.41 0.86
N ALA A 404 -0.36 16.66 2.13
CA ALA A 404 0.60 17.09 3.12
C ALA A 404 1.63 15.98 3.41
N ALA A 405 1.20 14.77 3.75
CA ALA A 405 2.14 13.68 4.03
C ALA A 405 2.98 13.25 2.79
N VAL A 406 2.43 13.39 1.58
CA VAL A 406 3.06 12.97 0.31
C VAL A 406 2.95 14.10 -0.74
N PRO A 407 3.78 15.16 -0.65
CA PRO A 407 3.68 16.32 -1.54
C PRO A 407 3.80 15.98 -3.03
N SER A 408 4.63 15.00 -3.37
CA SER A 408 4.84 14.57 -4.76
C SER A 408 3.57 14.03 -5.43
N ALA A 409 2.62 13.50 -4.64
CA ALA A 409 1.37 12.98 -5.17
C ALA A 409 0.47 14.07 -5.80
N ARG A 410 0.63 15.36 -5.43
CA ARG A 410 -0.13 16.47 -6.04
C ARG A 410 0.06 16.58 -7.55
N TYR A 411 1.24 16.17 -8.03
CA TYR A 411 1.62 16.26 -9.44
C TYR A 411 1.45 14.93 -10.19
N SER A 412 1.06 13.86 -9.49
CA SER A 412 0.86 12.54 -10.11
C SER A 412 -0.39 12.54 -10.99
N LEU A 413 -0.25 12.18 -12.27
CA LEU A 413 -1.37 12.01 -13.18
C LEU A 413 -2.20 10.79 -12.78
N PHE A 414 -3.47 11.01 -12.43
CA PHE A 414 -4.33 9.97 -11.89
C PHE A 414 -5.48 9.54 -12.81
N GLY A 415 -5.62 10.17 -13.98
CA GLY A 415 -6.66 9.83 -14.96
C GLY A 415 -8.05 10.32 -14.59
N ASP A 416 -9.06 9.85 -15.33
CA ASP A 416 -10.46 10.27 -15.11
C ASP A 416 -11.09 9.52 -13.94
N ILE A 417 -11.83 10.23 -13.09
CA ILE A 417 -12.52 9.68 -11.91
C ILE A 417 -14.03 9.94 -11.92
N ARG A 418 -14.60 10.51 -13.00
CA ARG A 418 -16.02 10.88 -13.08
C ARG A 418 -16.95 9.70 -12.76
N ASP A 419 -16.67 8.52 -13.30
CA ASP A 419 -17.50 7.31 -13.05
C ASP A 419 -17.47 6.89 -11.58
N ARG A 420 -16.31 7.03 -10.91
CA ARG A 420 -16.18 6.69 -9.48
C ARG A 420 -16.87 7.71 -8.59
N LEU A 421 -16.81 9.00 -8.95
CA LEU A 421 -17.56 10.05 -8.28
C LEU A 421 -19.08 9.88 -8.45
N GLN A 422 -19.53 9.47 -9.64
CA GLN A 422 -20.94 9.19 -9.91
C GLN A 422 -21.42 7.98 -9.11
N LEU A 423 -20.66 6.89 -9.13
CA LEU A 423 -20.93 5.70 -8.31
C LEU A 423 -21.08 6.04 -6.82
N ARG A 424 -20.19 6.88 -6.26
CA ARG A 424 -20.30 7.33 -4.87
C ARG A 424 -21.61 8.09 -4.59
N LYS A 425 -22.08 8.89 -5.54
CA LYS A 425 -23.36 9.61 -5.44
C LYS A 425 -24.54 8.65 -5.54
N ASP A 426 -24.53 7.73 -6.50
CA ASP A 426 -25.62 6.79 -6.75
C ASP A 426 -25.85 5.84 -5.57
N LEU A 427 -24.77 5.44 -4.89
CA LEU A 427 -24.81 4.62 -3.68
C LEU A 427 -25.16 5.42 -2.41
N ASN A 428 -25.34 6.74 -2.51
CA ASN A 428 -25.62 7.66 -1.41
C ASN A 428 -24.65 7.47 -0.21
N CYS A 429 -23.36 7.40 -0.52
CA CYS A 429 -22.34 7.09 0.47
C CYS A 429 -22.15 8.26 1.46
N LYS A 430 -21.82 7.91 2.71
CA LYS A 430 -21.49 8.84 3.78
C LYS A 430 -20.17 9.57 3.50
N SER A 431 -19.94 10.66 4.24
CA SER A 431 -18.71 11.45 4.12
C SER A 431 -17.51 10.74 4.76
N PHE A 432 -16.31 11.18 4.38
CA PHE A 432 -15.08 10.72 5.02
C PHE A 432 -14.98 11.19 6.47
N LYS A 433 -15.58 12.34 6.81
CA LYS A 433 -15.75 12.78 8.20
C LYS A 433 -16.50 11.73 9.03
N TRP A 434 -17.62 11.24 8.51
CA TRP A 434 -18.37 10.17 9.18
C TRP A 434 -17.52 8.91 9.35
N TYR A 435 -16.75 8.53 8.32
CA TYR A 435 -15.84 7.39 8.39
C TYR A 435 -14.82 7.55 9.53
N LEU A 436 -14.17 8.71 9.65
CA LEU A 436 -13.21 8.96 10.73
C LEU A 436 -13.89 8.95 12.11
N GLU A 437 -15.06 9.56 12.25
CA GLU A 437 -15.74 9.64 13.55
C GLU A 437 -16.32 8.30 14.02
N ASN A 438 -16.70 7.41 13.10
CA ASN A 438 -17.47 6.20 13.43
C ASN A 438 -16.70 4.90 13.23
N ILE A 439 -15.77 4.87 12.27
CA ILE A 439 -15.06 3.66 11.87
C ILE A 439 -13.61 3.69 12.33
N TYR A 440 -12.94 4.85 12.20
CA TYR A 440 -11.52 4.98 12.56
C TYR A 440 -11.19 6.22 13.42
N PRO A 441 -11.82 6.38 14.60
CA PRO A 441 -11.63 7.55 15.45
C PRO A 441 -10.22 7.66 16.04
N GLU A 442 -9.44 6.57 16.03
CA GLU A 442 -8.06 6.55 16.50
C GLU A 442 -7.08 7.19 15.51
N LEU A 443 -7.48 7.38 14.24
CA LEU A 443 -6.68 8.15 13.28
C LEU A 443 -6.77 9.63 13.63
N LYS A 444 -5.74 10.12 14.34
CA LYS A 444 -5.63 11.53 14.72
C LYS A 444 -5.61 12.41 13.46
N VAL A 445 -6.64 13.23 13.29
CA VAL A 445 -6.70 14.24 12.24
C VAL A 445 -5.74 15.38 12.60
N PRO A 446 -4.82 15.81 11.70
CA PRO A 446 -3.95 16.94 11.97
C PRO A 446 -4.79 18.21 12.09
N ASP A 447 -4.43 19.06 13.05
CA ASP A 447 -5.14 20.31 13.26
C ASP A 447 -5.11 21.18 11.99
N ASP A 448 -6.25 21.79 11.65
CA ASP A 448 -6.43 22.71 10.52
C ASP A 448 -5.62 24.01 10.63
N ASP A 449 -4.82 24.13 11.68
CA ASP A 449 -3.91 25.24 11.93
C ASP A 449 -2.62 25.13 11.11
N VAL A 450 -2.26 23.97 10.53
CA VAL A 450 -1.01 23.82 9.79
C VAL A 450 -1.04 24.52 8.42
N ILE A 451 -0.17 25.53 8.22
CA ILE A 451 0.00 26.28 6.95
C ILE A 451 1.12 25.69 6.09
N LYS A 452 2.18 25.19 6.71
CA LYS A 452 3.33 24.65 5.99
C LYS A 452 3.85 23.42 6.73
N TYR A 453 4.46 22.49 6.01
CA TYR A 453 5.05 21.31 6.61
C TYR A 453 6.31 20.90 5.83
N GLY A 454 7.23 20.20 6.49
CA GLY A 454 8.43 19.65 5.88
C GLY A 454 9.58 19.61 6.86
N GLN A 455 10.79 19.81 6.36
CA GLN A 455 12.01 19.72 7.17
C GLN A 455 12.60 21.10 7.48
N ILE A 456 13.23 21.23 8.65
CA ILE A 456 14.04 22.40 9.01
C ILE A 456 15.50 21.99 8.88
N LYS A 457 16.19 22.48 7.85
CA LYS A 457 17.59 22.14 7.57
C LYS A 457 18.52 23.12 8.26
N TYR A 458 19.56 22.61 8.89
CA TYR A 458 20.66 23.43 9.36
C TYR A 458 21.51 23.83 8.15
N LYS A 459 21.91 25.11 8.00
CA LYS A 459 22.60 25.54 6.76
C LYS A 459 24.10 25.26 6.76
N VAL A 460 24.67 24.93 7.91
CA VAL A 460 26.12 24.69 8.07
C VAL A 460 26.51 23.24 7.73
N SER A 461 25.57 22.30 7.85
CA SER A 461 25.76 20.89 7.50
C SER A 461 24.55 20.34 6.74
N GLU A 462 24.61 19.08 6.30
CA GLU A 462 23.45 18.38 5.70
C GLU A 462 22.53 17.76 6.77
N ASP A 463 22.51 18.33 7.98
CA ASP A 463 21.67 17.88 9.08
C ASP A 463 20.33 18.61 9.14
N CYS A 464 19.33 17.91 9.66
CA CYS A 464 17.97 18.36 9.85
C CYS A 464 17.67 18.44 11.34
N LEU A 465 16.75 19.34 11.69
CA LEU A 465 16.13 19.39 13.00
C LEU A 465 15.42 18.06 13.26
N ASP A 466 15.77 17.41 14.36
CA ASP A 466 15.32 16.05 14.68
C ASP A 466 14.88 15.97 16.14
N THR A 467 13.77 15.28 16.40
CA THR A 467 13.32 15.04 17.78
C THR A 467 14.21 14.06 18.53
N MET A 468 15.11 13.34 17.86
CA MET A 468 15.96 12.29 18.43
C MET A 468 15.16 11.13 19.05
N GLY A 469 13.86 11.03 18.73
CA GLY A 469 12.92 10.13 19.40
C GLY A 469 12.57 10.57 20.83
N HIS A 470 12.98 11.77 21.23
CA HIS A 470 12.69 12.36 22.53
C HIS A 470 11.21 12.72 22.68
N ILE A 471 10.74 12.73 23.93
CA ILE A 471 9.33 12.88 24.30
C ILE A 471 9.05 14.23 24.98
N LYS A 472 7.83 14.39 25.51
CA LYS A 472 7.38 15.61 26.20
C LYS A 472 8.36 16.07 27.28
N GLY A 473 8.83 17.31 27.15
CA GLY A 473 9.70 17.99 28.11
C GLY A 473 11.19 17.90 27.77
N GLU A 474 11.57 17.10 26.78
CA GLU A 474 12.96 16.92 26.35
C GLU A 474 13.34 17.92 25.24
N GLY A 475 14.64 18.09 25.02
CA GLY A 475 15.18 18.93 23.96
C GLY A 475 15.25 18.22 22.62
N ILE A 476 15.71 18.94 21.61
CA ILE A 476 15.82 18.47 20.23
C ILE A 476 17.25 18.58 19.74
N GLY A 477 17.58 17.85 18.67
CA GLY A 477 18.92 17.77 18.14
C GLY A 477 19.00 17.99 16.64
N LEU A 478 20.19 17.68 16.12
CA LEU A 478 20.49 17.60 14.70
C LEU A 478 20.84 16.17 14.34
N PHE A 479 20.29 15.70 13.21
CA PHE A 479 20.60 14.40 12.66
C PHE A 479 20.69 14.50 11.13
N PRO A 480 21.50 13.67 10.44
CA PRO A 480 21.59 13.69 8.99
C PRO A 480 20.20 13.68 8.33
N CYS A 481 19.97 14.62 7.41
CA CYS A 481 18.69 14.71 6.71
C CYS A 481 18.43 13.43 5.91
N HIS A 482 17.43 12.64 6.29
CA HIS A 482 17.16 11.36 5.64
C HIS A 482 15.96 11.38 4.68
N GLY A 483 15.11 12.42 4.73
CA GLY A 483 14.00 12.61 3.80
C GLY A 483 12.88 11.56 3.92
N GLN A 484 12.86 10.83 5.05
CA GLN A 484 11.85 9.78 5.33
C GLN A 484 10.74 10.29 6.27
N GLY A 485 10.76 11.58 6.59
CA GLY A 485 9.83 12.20 7.53
C GLY A 485 10.08 11.77 8.97
N GLY A 486 9.03 11.40 9.70
CA GLY A 486 9.14 10.88 11.08
C GLY A 486 9.68 11.94 12.02
N ASN A 487 10.74 11.65 12.76
CA ASN A 487 11.35 12.58 13.74
C ASN A 487 11.87 13.90 13.13
N GLN A 488 11.99 13.98 11.80
CA GLN A 488 12.40 15.19 11.07
C GLN A 488 11.23 15.93 10.41
N ASP A 489 9.99 15.49 10.62
CA ASP A 489 8.81 16.18 10.11
C ASP A 489 8.34 17.26 11.08
N TRP A 490 8.31 18.48 10.56
CA TRP A 490 7.87 19.66 11.29
C TRP A 490 6.73 20.35 10.54
N SER A 491 5.81 20.90 11.31
CA SER A 491 4.66 21.67 10.84
C SER A 491 4.75 23.10 11.34
N TRP A 492 4.39 24.06 10.49
CA TRP A 492 4.24 25.46 10.82
C TRP A 492 2.76 25.83 10.88
N THR A 493 2.30 26.33 12.02
CA THR A 493 0.89 26.62 12.24
C THR A 493 0.51 28.08 11.94
N LYS A 494 -0.80 28.37 11.85
CA LYS A 494 -1.41 29.71 11.73
C LYS A 494 -1.10 30.61 12.92
N SER A 495 -0.87 30.01 14.08
CA SER A 495 -0.42 30.67 15.30
C SER A 495 1.10 30.89 15.36
N ASN A 496 1.83 30.61 14.27
CA ASN A 496 3.29 30.68 14.17
C ASN A 496 4.03 29.71 15.10
N GLN A 497 3.49 28.52 15.35
CA GLN A 497 4.15 27.49 16.15
C GLN A 497 4.90 26.51 15.24
N ILE A 498 6.04 26.02 15.71
CA ILE A 498 6.77 24.90 15.10
C ILE A 498 6.35 23.64 15.86
N LYS A 499 5.67 22.74 15.17
CA LYS A 499 4.96 21.59 15.75
C LYS A 499 5.47 20.28 15.19
N HIS A 500 5.62 19.28 16.05
CA HIS A 500 5.83 17.89 15.68
C HIS A 500 4.81 17.04 16.45
N GLU A 501 3.95 16.33 15.71
CA GLU A 501 2.76 15.67 16.24
C GLU A 501 1.89 16.58 17.13
N SER A 502 1.85 16.32 18.44
CA SER A 502 1.05 17.07 19.44
C SER A 502 1.88 18.05 20.28
N LEU A 503 3.18 18.17 20.00
CA LEU A 503 4.13 18.98 20.75
C LEU A 503 4.63 20.13 19.90
N CYS A 504 4.91 21.25 20.56
CA CYS A 504 5.43 22.47 19.98
C CYS A 504 6.80 22.80 20.56
N LEU A 505 7.69 23.29 19.71
CA LEU A 505 9.01 23.77 20.12
C LEU A 505 8.85 25.05 20.95
N SER A 506 9.41 25.07 22.15
CA SER A 506 9.30 26.19 23.09
C SER A 506 10.66 26.69 23.56
N GLY A 507 10.79 28.01 23.64
CA GLY A 507 11.93 28.69 24.28
C GLY A 507 11.89 28.64 25.82
N ILE A 508 10.80 28.19 26.45
CA ILE A 508 10.56 28.02 27.90
C ILE A 508 10.79 29.23 28.84
N SER A 509 11.74 30.14 28.57
CA SER A 509 11.98 31.37 29.32
C SER A 509 12.65 32.44 28.44
N LYS A 510 13.02 33.59 29.04
CA LYS A 510 13.78 34.67 28.38
C LYS A 510 15.30 34.54 28.53
N LYS A 511 15.79 33.46 29.13
CA LYS A 511 17.21 33.27 29.42
C LYS A 511 17.95 32.80 28.17
N SER A 512 19.07 33.46 27.86
CA SER A 512 20.00 33.00 26.82
C SER A 512 20.72 31.72 27.25
N GLU A 513 21.15 30.92 26.27
CA GLU A 513 21.83 29.62 26.45
C GLU A 513 20.96 28.59 27.17
N GLU A 514 19.64 28.67 26.98
CA GLU A 514 18.68 27.71 27.52
C GLU A 514 18.15 26.77 26.44
N ILE A 515 18.05 25.48 26.79
CA ILE A 515 17.63 24.41 25.88
C ILE A 515 16.17 24.62 25.47
N VAL A 516 15.91 24.55 24.17
CA VAL A 516 14.54 24.56 23.64
C VAL A 516 13.90 23.21 23.86
N ARG A 517 12.63 23.18 24.26
CA ARG A 517 11.95 21.95 24.67
C ARG A 517 10.70 21.68 23.86
N MET A 518 10.38 20.40 23.71
CA MET A 518 9.13 19.92 23.13
C MET A 518 8.05 19.87 24.21
N VAL A 519 7.05 20.75 24.15
CA VAL A 519 5.98 20.86 25.16
C VAL A 519 4.61 20.83 24.49
N PRO A 520 3.52 20.52 25.23
CA PRO A 520 2.18 20.55 24.66
C PRO A 520 1.86 21.92 24.04
N CYS A 521 1.28 21.91 22.85
CA CYS A 521 0.97 23.12 22.11
C CYS A 521 -0.08 23.98 22.83
N VAL A 522 0.23 25.26 23.07
CA VAL A 522 -0.67 26.26 23.63
C VAL A 522 -0.66 27.49 22.73
N ALA A 523 -1.72 27.69 21.93
CA ALA A 523 -1.75 28.71 20.88
C ALA A 523 -1.55 30.17 21.39
N THR A 524 -1.89 30.43 22.65
CA THR A 524 -1.71 31.74 23.29
C THR A 524 -0.30 31.97 23.85
N ASP A 525 0.52 30.92 24.00
CA ASP A 525 1.85 31.03 24.59
C ASP A 525 2.86 31.60 23.58
N ASN A 526 3.41 32.78 23.89
CA ASN A 526 4.38 33.43 23.01
C ASN A 526 5.74 32.74 22.98
N PHE A 527 6.10 31.95 24.01
CA PHE A 527 7.35 31.17 24.01
C PHE A 527 7.31 29.99 23.03
N GLN A 528 6.13 29.63 22.51
CA GLN A 528 5.97 28.60 21.49
C GLN A 528 5.86 29.17 20.08
N LYS A 529 5.90 30.50 19.94
CA LYS A 529 5.76 31.16 18.64
C LYS A 529 7.11 31.54 18.09
N TRP A 530 7.30 31.26 16.80
CA TRP A 530 8.54 31.47 16.09
C TRP A 530 8.29 32.35 14.87
N LYS A 531 9.29 33.15 14.53
CA LYS A 531 9.34 33.92 13.29
C LYS A 531 10.59 33.53 12.54
N TYR A 532 10.43 33.20 11.27
CA TYR A 532 11.57 33.03 10.38
C TYR A 532 11.94 34.36 9.74
N ASP A 533 13.18 34.80 9.95
CA ASP A 533 13.77 35.92 9.22
C ASP A 533 14.53 35.38 8.01
N GLU A 534 13.97 35.57 6.81
CA GLU A 534 14.57 35.06 5.57
C GLU A 534 15.93 35.71 5.24
N LYS A 535 16.14 36.96 5.62
CA LYS A 535 17.40 37.68 5.34
C LYS A 535 18.52 37.18 6.24
N ALA A 536 18.23 37.02 7.52
CA ALA A 536 19.17 36.46 8.48
C ALA A 536 19.25 34.92 8.43
N ALA A 537 18.31 34.28 7.73
CA ALA A 537 18.06 32.84 7.79
C ALA A 537 17.90 32.33 9.23
N ALA A 538 17.28 33.10 10.11
CA ALA A 538 17.23 32.84 11.55
C ALA A 538 15.80 32.48 12.02
N LEU A 539 15.70 31.58 12.99
CA LEU A 539 14.45 31.26 13.69
C LEU A 539 14.41 31.99 15.02
N ILE A 540 13.56 33.01 15.12
CA ILE A 540 13.45 33.90 16.27
C ILE A 540 12.23 33.51 17.11
N ASN A 541 12.44 33.25 18.40
CA ASN A 541 11.37 33.01 19.36
C ASN A 541 10.70 34.34 19.75
N LEU A 542 9.38 34.43 19.63
CA LEU A 542 8.64 35.67 19.89
C LEU A 542 8.42 35.97 21.39
N GLY A 543 8.54 34.98 22.27
CA GLY A 543 8.41 35.15 23.71
C GLY A 543 9.69 35.67 24.37
N SER A 544 10.85 35.22 23.87
CA SER A 544 12.17 35.58 24.40
C SER A 544 12.94 36.60 23.56
N ASN A 545 12.60 36.77 22.27
CA ASN A 545 13.40 37.48 21.27
C ASN A 545 14.81 36.90 21.07
N LEU A 546 14.98 35.60 21.32
CA LEU A 546 16.21 34.85 21.12
C LEU A 546 16.12 33.98 19.86
N CYS A 547 17.27 33.64 19.29
CA CYS A 547 17.38 32.83 18.09
C CYS A 547 17.65 31.36 18.43
N LEU A 548 17.04 30.43 17.70
CA LEU A 548 17.40 29.02 17.76
C LEU A 548 18.84 28.85 17.29
N ASP A 549 19.65 28.17 18.09
CA ASP A 549 21.09 28.11 17.92
C ASP A 549 21.64 26.71 18.24
N ASN A 550 22.52 26.23 17.37
CA ASN A 550 23.38 25.08 17.63
C ASN A 550 24.69 25.54 18.30
N TYR A 551 24.56 26.29 19.40
CA TYR A 551 25.68 26.95 20.08
C TYR A 551 26.72 25.96 20.62
N ASN A 552 26.27 24.82 21.15
CA ASN A 552 27.13 23.73 21.63
C ASN A 552 27.00 22.51 20.72
N VAL A 553 27.91 22.42 19.74
CA VAL A 553 27.96 21.31 18.76
C VAL A 553 27.93 19.95 19.49
N GLY A 554 26.95 19.10 19.12
CA GLY A 554 26.78 17.76 19.69
C GLY A 554 25.91 17.68 20.95
N LYS A 555 25.29 18.79 21.37
CA LYS A 555 24.27 18.83 22.44
C LYS A 555 22.89 19.23 21.89
N GLU A 556 21.89 19.20 22.76
CA GLU A 556 20.54 19.70 22.45
C GLU A 556 20.59 21.18 22.04
N LEU A 557 19.70 21.55 21.13
CA LEU A 557 19.60 22.91 20.64
C LEU A 557 19.09 23.87 21.72
N MET A 558 19.50 25.12 21.62
CA MET A 558 19.18 26.16 22.60
C MET A 558 18.77 27.46 21.94
N GLN A 559 18.30 28.40 22.74
CA GLN A 559 18.08 29.77 22.31
C GLN A 559 19.20 30.69 22.82
N THR A 560 19.74 31.55 21.96
CA THR A 560 20.78 32.53 22.31
C THR A 560 20.47 33.89 21.70
N GLU A 561 21.24 34.92 22.06
CA GLU A 561 21.10 36.24 21.45
C GLU A 561 21.26 36.17 19.92
N CYS A 562 20.31 36.77 19.19
CA CYS A 562 20.36 36.83 17.73
C CYS A 562 21.55 37.68 17.26
N LYS A 563 22.61 37.01 16.79
CA LYS A 563 23.87 37.65 16.34
C LYS A 563 24.20 37.35 14.89
N GLY A 564 23.38 36.55 14.20
CA GLY A 564 23.59 36.20 12.79
C GLY A 564 24.80 35.28 12.59
N HIS A 565 25.15 34.47 13.59
CA HIS A 565 26.18 33.46 13.46
C HIS A 565 25.70 32.31 12.57
N ASP A 566 26.64 31.59 11.96
CA ASP A 566 26.34 30.41 11.14
C ASP A 566 25.56 29.34 11.94
N THR A 567 25.81 29.24 13.25
CA THR A 567 25.10 28.33 14.17
C THR A 567 23.61 28.64 14.36
N GLN A 568 23.16 29.82 13.94
CA GLN A 568 21.77 30.26 13.96
C GLN A 568 21.12 30.22 12.56
N SER A 569 21.80 29.64 11.57
CA SER A 569 21.36 29.69 10.17
C SER A 569 20.57 28.43 9.78
N TRP A 570 19.30 28.63 9.46
CA TRP A 570 18.31 27.59 9.17
C TRP A 570 17.67 27.80 7.80
N LYS A 571 17.29 26.71 7.13
CA LYS A 571 16.51 26.71 5.89
C LYS A 571 15.23 25.92 6.10
N LEU A 572 14.09 26.60 5.98
CA LEU A 572 12.78 25.96 5.99
C LEU A 572 12.53 25.30 4.63
N ALA A 573 12.68 23.98 4.56
CA ALA A 573 12.32 23.18 3.39
C ALA A 573 10.85 22.77 3.51
N PHE A 574 9.97 23.77 3.65
CA PHE A 574 8.54 23.54 3.81
C PHE A 574 7.77 23.70 2.51
N THR A 575 6.78 22.84 2.34
CA THR A 575 5.73 22.94 1.31
C THR A 575 4.48 23.59 1.92
N SER A 576 3.89 24.55 1.20
CA SER A 576 2.64 25.20 1.60
C SER A 576 1.46 24.23 1.53
N THR A 577 0.48 24.40 2.42
CA THR A 577 -0.77 23.62 2.43
C THR A 577 -1.87 24.21 1.53
N GLY A 578 -1.55 25.21 0.70
CA GLY A 578 -2.45 25.88 -0.23
C GLY A 578 -2.55 25.18 -1.58
#